data_AF-A0A4R5W125-F1
#
_entry.id   AF-A0A4R5W125-F1
#
_cell.length_a   1.000
_cell.length_b   1.000
_cell.length_c   1.000
_cell.angle_alpha   90.00
_cell.angle_beta   90.00
_cell.angle_gamma   90.00
#
_symmetry.space_group_name_H-M   'P 1'
#
loop_
_entity.id
_entity.type
_entity.pdbx_description
1 polymer ?
#
loop_
_entity_poly.entity_id
_entity_poly.type
_entity_poly.pdbx_seq_one_letter_code
_entity_poly.pdbx_strand_id
1 'polypeptide(L)'
;MKKFIQFCAAAALASLISASAVAQTTKPTKESLEKLFELTEVHAMIPQMQSQLDSMMNTMSQEMLKGKNITPEQQKALDTFRAKVVKIGRDEISWDVIQPRIYEIYSSTLSQSDVDGMIAFYQSPAGQSFIKKMPQIMNQTMVMMQKTSVPLMKKIEAAGNEFQQDMQRLAAPVSPAAAAAPATATAPAAPAAPAAPAAPAAQ
;
A
#
# COMPACT_ATOMS: atom_id res chain seq x y z
N MET A 1 -42.53 8.70 -56.81
CA MET A 1 -43.83 8.24 -56.28
C MET A 1 -43.55 6.95 -55.53
N LYS A 2 -43.18 7.01 -54.24
CA LYS A 2 -44.08 7.08 -53.07
C LYS A 2 -45.17 6.00 -53.15
N LYS A 3 -45.13 5.07 -52.19
CA LYS A 3 -46.07 3.95 -51.89
C LYS A 3 -45.59 2.54 -52.26
N PHE A 4 -44.48 2.09 -51.67
CA PHE A 4 -44.36 0.70 -51.19
C PHE A 4 -43.74 0.67 -49.77
N ILE A 5 -43.97 1.76 -49.03
CA ILE A 5 -43.88 1.83 -47.58
C ILE A 5 -45.23 1.27 -47.11
N GLN A 6 -45.27 0.08 -46.48
CA GLN A 6 -46.28 -0.34 -45.46
C GLN A 6 -46.56 -1.85 -45.35
N PHE A 7 -45.80 -2.76 -45.96
CA PHE A 7 -45.94 -4.20 -45.65
C PHE A 7 -44.60 -4.86 -45.45
N CYS A 8 -44.02 -4.64 -44.27
CA CYS A 8 -43.20 -5.59 -43.50
C CYS A 8 -42.80 -4.95 -42.16
N ALA A 9 -43.74 -4.23 -41.53
CA ALA A 9 -43.67 -3.85 -40.12
C ALA A 9 -43.93 -5.10 -39.26
N ALA A 10 -43.02 -6.07 -39.31
CA ALA A 10 -43.02 -7.26 -38.43
C ALA A 10 -41.70 -8.06 -38.44
N ALA A 11 -40.59 -7.54 -39.00
CA ALA A 11 -39.32 -8.28 -39.05
C ALA A 11 -38.10 -7.39 -38.70
N ALA A 12 -38.31 -6.37 -37.87
CA ALA A 12 -37.27 -5.40 -37.49
C ALA A 12 -36.86 -5.49 -36.00
N LEU A 13 -37.04 -6.63 -35.32
CA LEU A 13 -36.70 -6.70 -33.89
C LEU A 13 -36.26 -8.09 -33.40
N ALA A 14 -35.40 -8.79 -34.14
CA ALA A 14 -34.78 -10.03 -33.65
C ALA A 14 -33.40 -10.25 -34.27
N SER A 15 -32.35 -9.68 -33.66
CA SER A 15 -30.93 -10.14 -33.71
C SER A 15 -29.91 -9.10 -33.23
N LEU A 16 -30.31 -8.10 -32.43
CA LEU A 16 -29.41 -7.46 -31.47
C LEU A 16 -29.75 -7.96 -30.06
N ILE A 17 -29.61 -9.26 -29.83
CA ILE A 17 -29.25 -9.73 -28.49
C ILE A 17 -27.74 -9.56 -28.46
N SER A 18 -27.30 -8.34 -28.14
CA SER A 18 -26.03 -8.18 -27.47
C SER A 18 -26.08 -9.15 -26.29
N ALA A 19 -25.33 -10.24 -26.40
CA ALA A 19 -24.88 -10.95 -25.22
C ALA A 19 -24.06 -9.92 -24.44
N SER A 20 -24.73 -9.10 -23.63
CA SER A 20 -24.21 -8.74 -22.34
C SER A 20 -23.90 -10.10 -21.73
N ALA A 21 -22.66 -10.54 -21.88
CA ALA A 21 -22.11 -11.59 -21.06
C ALA A 21 -22.45 -11.10 -19.65
N VAL A 22 -23.50 -11.70 -19.09
CA VAL A 22 -23.67 -11.74 -17.65
C VAL A 22 -22.32 -12.25 -17.22
N ALA A 23 -21.51 -11.36 -16.63
CA ALA A 23 -20.29 -11.76 -15.97
C ALA A 23 -20.78 -12.84 -15.01
N GLN A 24 -20.59 -14.10 -15.40
CA GLN A 24 -20.92 -15.19 -14.53
C GLN A 24 -19.91 -15.00 -13.41
N THR A 25 -20.39 -14.47 -12.29
CA THR A 25 -19.65 -14.29 -11.04
C THR A 25 -19.44 -15.66 -10.41
N THR A 26 -18.99 -16.63 -11.22
CA THR A 26 -18.56 -17.93 -10.76
C THR A 26 -17.27 -17.72 -9.98
N LYS A 27 -17.15 -18.46 -8.88
CA LYS A 27 -15.91 -18.48 -8.13
C LYS A 27 -14.77 -18.95 -9.04
N PRO A 28 -13.56 -18.41 -8.88
CA PRO A 28 -12.38 -18.88 -9.57
C PRO A 28 -12.15 -20.37 -9.34
N THR A 29 -11.76 -21.08 -10.40
CA THR A 29 -11.29 -22.47 -10.31
C THR A 29 -9.93 -22.52 -9.64
N LYS A 30 -9.64 -23.63 -8.96
CA LYS A 30 -8.32 -23.87 -8.36
C LYS A 30 -7.19 -23.73 -9.38
N GLU A 31 -7.39 -24.26 -10.59
CA GLU A 31 -6.41 -24.20 -11.67
C GLU A 31 -6.09 -22.78 -12.13
N SER A 32 -7.13 -21.93 -12.30
CA SER A 32 -6.91 -20.53 -12.66
C SER A 32 -6.15 -19.76 -11.58
N LEU A 33 -6.44 -20.04 -10.30
CA LEU A 33 -5.70 -19.43 -9.19
C LEU A 33 -4.26 -19.92 -9.10
N GLU A 34 -3.99 -21.22 -9.27
CA GLU A 34 -2.62 -21.74 -9.38
C GLU A 34 -1.86 -21.00 -10.49
N LYS A 35 -2.50 -20.84 -11.65
CA LYS A 35 -1.87 -20.16 -12.78
C LYS A 35 -1.56 -18.70 -12.49
N LEU A 36 -2.50 -18.01 -11.84
CA LEU A 36 -2.29 -16.63 -11.41
C LEU A 36 -1.12 -16.55 -10.41
N PHE A 37 -1.08 -17.44 -9.42
CA PHE A 37 -0.04 -17.47 -8.38
C PHE A 37 1.35 -17.76 -8.93
N GLU A 38 1.46 -18.58 -9.98
CA GLU A 38 2.69 -18.78 -10.74
C GLU A 38 3.12 -17.48 -11.43
N LEU A 39 2.21 -16.83 -12.15
CA LEU A 39 2.50 -15.61 -12.92
C LEU A 39 2.86 -14.39 -12.05
N THR A 40 2.30 -14.32 -10.85
CA THR A 40 2.54 -13.21 -9.91
C THR A 40 3.53 -13.57 -8.80
N GLU A 41 4.23 -14.70 -8.93
CA GLU A 41 5.26 -15.17 -8.00
C GLU A 41 4.81 -15.23 -6.53
N VAL A 42 3.55 -15.57 -6.26
CA VAL A 42 3.02 -15.66 -4.87
C VAL A 42 3.80 -16.69 -4.05
N HIS A 43 4.28 -17.75 -4.71
CA HIS A 43 5.15 -18.76 -4.11
C HIS A 43 6.47 -18.18 -3.56
N ALA A 44 6.98 -17.08 -4.12
CA ALA A 44 8.20 -16.43 -3.67
C ALA A 44 8.01 -15.64 -2.36
N MET A 45 6.77 -15.32 -1.98
CA MET A 45 6.48 -14.60 -0.74
C MET A 45 6.89 -15.39 0.50
N ILE A 46 6.67 -16.71 0.50
CA ILE A 46 7.01 -17.59 1.63
C ILE A 46 8.51 -17.59 1.95
N PRO A 47 9.42 -17.93 1.02
CA PRO A 47 10.85 -17.89 1.30
C PRO A 47 11.34 -16.48 1.64
N GLN A 48 10.72 -15.43 1.08
CA GLN A 48 11.03 -14.05 1.46
C GLN A 48 10.66 -13.76 2.92
N MET A 49 9.47 -14.15 3.38
CA MET A 49 9.05 -13.99 4.78
C MET A 49 9.96 -14.78 5.73
N GLN A 50 10.32 -16.01 5.36
CA GLN A 50 11.26 -16.82 6.13
C GLN A 50 12.64 -16.16 6.24
N SER A 51 13.16 -15.61 5.14
CA SER A 51 14.42 -14.87 5.13
C SER A 51 14.37 -13.59 5.98
N GLN A 52 13.24 -12.88 5.95
CA GLN A 52 13.03 -11.69 6.77
C GLN A 52 13.01 -12.05 8.27
N LEU A 53 12.35 -13.15 8.66
CA LEU A 53 12.36 -13.66 10.03
C LEU A 53 13.78 -13.98 10.50
N ASP A 54 14.57 -14.67 9.67
CA ASP A 54 15.97 -14.98 9.97
C ASP A 54 16.82 -13.71 10.15
N SER A 55 16.70 -12.75 9.22
CA SER A 55 17.39 -11.46 9.30
C SER A 55 17.00 -10.67 10.56
N MET A 56 15.74 -10.70 10.96
CA MET A 56 15.26 -10.05 12.18
C MET A 56 15.88 -10.69 13.42
N MET A 57 15.93 -12.03 13.49
CA MET A 57 16.55 -12.75 14.60
C MET A 57 18.06 -12.48 14.70
N ASN A 58 18.75 -12.43 13.57
CA ASN A 58 20.16 -12.08 13.51
C ASN A 58 20.41 -10.66 14.02
N THR A 59 19.62 -9.69 13.57
CA THR A 59 19.71 -8.29 13.99
C THR A 59 19.44 -8.13 15.49
N MET A 60 18.34 -8.72 15.99
CA MET A 60 17.97 -8.67 17.41
C MET A 60 19.09 -9.23 18.28
N SER A 61 19.71 -10.31 17.83
CA SER A 61 20.80 -10.92 18.58
C SER A 61 22.09 -10.11 18.54
N GLN A 62 22.44 -9.49 17.42
CA GLN A 62 23.59 -8.58 17.35
C GLN A 62 23.41 -7.40 18.32
N GLU A 63 22.21 -6.82 18.36
CA GLU A 63 21.91 -5.72 19.28
C GLU A 63 21.92 -6.17 20.75
N MET A 64 21.39 -7.36 21.08
CA MET A 64 21.40 -7.90 22.45
C MET A 64 22.83 -8.15 22.98
N LEU A 65 23.73 -8.58 22.10
CA LEU A 65 25.12 -8.92 22.42
C LEU A 65 26.08 -7.73 22.30
N LYS A 66 25.61 -6.58 21.83
CA LYS A 66 26.42 -5.39 21.60
C LYS A 66 27.13 -4.97 22.89
N GLY A 67 28.46 -4.99 22.86
CA GLY A 67 29.31 -4.65 24.00
C GLY A 67 29.33 -5.69 25.14
N LYS A 68 28.77 -6.90 24.93
CA LYS A 68 28.79 -7.99 25.90
C LYS A 68 29.69 -9.12 25.41
N ASN A 69 30.59 -9.56 26.28
CA ASN A 69 31.28 -10.83 26.10
C ASN A 69 30.40 -11.94 26.66
N ILE A 70 30.09 -12.94 25.84
CA ILE A 70 29.34 -14.12 26.24
C ILE A 70 30.23 -15.35 26.28
N THR A 71 29.93 -16.27 27.18
CA THR A 71 30.67 -17.54 27.27
C THR A 71 30.31 -18.47 26.11
N PRO A 72 31.13 -19.49 25.81
CA PRO A 72 30.79 -20.51 24.81
C PRO A 72 29.44 -21.19 25.05
N GLU A 73 29.07 -21.43 26.31
CA GLU A 73 27.79 -22.03 26.70
C GLU A 73 26.62 -21.10 26.37
N GLN A 74 26.78 -19.80 26.61
CA GLN A 74 25.78 -18.78 26.28
C GLN A 74 25.61 -18.64 24.77
N GLN A 75 26.71 -18.65 23.99
CA GLN A 75 26.66 -18.64 22.53
C GLN A 75 25.90 -19.87 22.00
N LYS A 76 26.20 -21.06 22.52
CA LYS A 76 25.52 -22.30 22.15
C LYS A 76 24.02 -22.26 22.47
N ALA A 77 23.65 -21.71 23.64
CA ALA A 77 22.24 -21.56 24.01
C ALA A 77 21.50 -20.61 23.05
N LEU A 78 22.13 -19.50 22.67
CA LEU A 78 21.60 -18.54 21.70
C LEU A 78 21.44 -19.16 20.31
N ASP A 79 22.43 -19.90 19.81
CA ASP A 79 22.34 -20.57 18.51
C ASP A 79 21.26 -21.65 18.49
N THR A 80 21.12 -22.39 19.59
CA THR A 80 20.03 -23.38 19.75
C THR A 80 18.66 -22.70 19.73
N PHE A 81 18.52 -21.57 20.41
CA PHE A 81 17.28 -20.79 20.41
C PHE A 81 16.96 -20.24 19.01
N ARG A 82 17.93 -19.64 18.32
CA ARG A 82 17.77 -19.16 16.94
C ARG A 82 17.34 -20.28 16.01
N ALA A 83 18.01 -21.44 16.04
CA ALA A 83 17.66 -22.58 15.23
C ALA A 83 16.23 -23.08 15.50
N LYS A 84 15.80 -23.08 16.77
CA LYS A 84 14.42 -23.42 17.14
C LYS A 84 13.40 -22.43 16.57
N VAL A 85 13.66 -21.12 16.66
CA VAL A 85 12.77 -20.09 16.11
C VAL A 85 12.68 -20.19 14.59
N VAL A 86 13.81 -20.36 13.90
CA VAL A 86 13.84 -20.54 12.44
C VAL A 86 13.08 -21.81 12.04
N LYS A 87 13.23 -22.91 12.78
CA LYS A 87 12.46 -24.14 12.53
C LYS A 87 10.95 -23.90 12.68
N ILE A 88 10.52 -23.27 13.78
CA ILE A 88 9.10 -22.92 13.98
C ILE A 88 8.62 -22.05 12.81
N GLY A 89 9.39 -21.04 12.44
CA GLY A 89 9.07 -20.20 11.28
C GLY A 89 8.92 -20.98 9.99
N ARG A 90 9.80 -21.95 9.70
CA ARG A 90 9.68 -22.80 8.51
C ARG A 90 8.47 -23.72 8.53
N ASP A 91 8.14 -24.28 9.69
CA ASP A 91 7.01 -25.20 9.83
C ASP A 91 5.68 -24.44 9.68
N GLU A 92 5.54 -23.30 10.37
CA GLU A 92 4.30 -22.50 10.42
C GLU A 92 4.13 -21.55 9.21
N ILE A 93 5.23 -21.06 8.65
CA ILE A 93 5.26 -20.22 7.44
C ILE A 93 5.70 -21.10 6.27
N SER A 94 4.91 -22.13 5.99
CA SER A 94 5.11 -23.02 4.85
C SER A 94 3.97 -22.86 3.85
N TRP A 95 4.23 -23.21 2.59
CA TRP A 95 3.22 -23.16 1.55
C TRP A 95 2.01 -24.01 1.90
N ASP A 96 2.22 -25.25 2.35
CA ASP A 96 1.15 -26.19 2.67
C ASP A 96 0.23 -25.68 3.79
N VAL A 97 0.77 -24.91 4.75
CA VAL A 97 -0.01 -24.31 5.85
C VAL A 97 -0.79 -23.06 5.37
N ILE A 98 -0.19 -22.23 4.52
CA ILE A 98 -0.73 -20.92 4.15
C ILE A 98 -1.64 -20.99 2.91
N GLN A 99 -1.31 -21.86 1.96
CA GLN A 99 -1.97 -21.99 0.66
C GLN A 99 -3.49 -22.12 0.78
N PRO A 100 -4.09 -22.96 1.65
CA PRO A 100 -5.55 -23.08 1.74
C PRO A 100 -6.24 -21.73 2.03
N ARG A 101 -5.64 -20.89 2.88
CA ARG A 101 -6.19 -19.57 3.21
C ARG A 101 -6.00 -18.55 2.10
N ILE A 102 -4.88 -18.59 1.38
CA ILE A 102 -4.68 -17.75 0.19
C ILE A 102 -5.77 -18.08 -0.85
N TYR A 103 -6.03 -19.36 -1.07
CA TYR A 103 -7.10 -19.79 -1.98
C TYR A 103 -8.47 -19.29 -1.58
N GLU A 104 -8.81 -19.41 -0.29
CA GLU A 104 -10.07 -18.92 0.25
C GLU A 104 -10.24 -17.41 0.05
N ILE A 105 -9.20 -16.62 0.34
CA ILE A 105 -9.20 -15.17 0.17
C ILE A 105 -9.45 -14.80 -1.30
N TYR A 106 -8.71 -15.40 -2.24
CA TYR A 106 -8.89 -15.10 -3.66
C TYR A 106 -10.25 -15.56 -4.18
N SER A 107 -10.69 -16.76 -3.80
CA SER A 107 -11.97 -17.34 -4.26
C SER A 107 -13.20 -16.63 -3.69
N SER A 108 -13.07 -15.97 -2.52
CA SER A 108 -14.14 -15.17 -1.91
C SER A 108 -14.18 -13.72 -2.40
N THR A 109 -13.06 -13.21 -2.94
CA THR A 109 -12.93 -11.80 -3.33
C THR A 109 -13.05 -11.59 -4.85
N LEU A 110 -12.56 -12.52 -5.65
CA LEU A 110 -12.49 -12.39 -7.10
C LEU A 110 -13.52 -13.28 -7.79
N SER A 111 -13.99 -12.86 -8.96
CA SER A 111 -14.70 -13.72 -9.91
C SER A 111 -13.74 -14.45 -10.84
N GLN A 112 -14.21 -15.52 -11.50
CA GLN A 112 -13.43 -16.20 -12.55
C GLN A 112 -12.99 -15.21 -13.65
N SER A 113 -13.87 -14.29 -14.06
CA SER A 113 -13.54 -13.29 -15.06
C SER A 113 -12.43 -12.33 -14.63
N ASP A 114 -12.36 -11.97 -13.34
CA ASP A 114 -11.27 -11.14 -12.82
C ASP A 114 -9.94 -11.88 -12.90
N VAL A 115 -9.93 -13.14 -12.48
CA VAL A 115 -8.75 -14.01 -12.52
C VAL A 115 -8.27 -14.23 -13.95
N ASP A 116 -9.18 -14.50 -14.89
CA ASP A 116 -8.84 -14.67 -16.30
C ASP A 116 -8.24 -13.39 -16.90
N GLY A 117 -8.80 -12.22 -16.58
CA GLY A 117 -8.28 -10.93 -16.99
C GLY A 117 -6.88 -10.65 -16.43
N MET A 118 -6.65 -10.97 -15.15
CA MET A 118 -5.34 -10.87 -14.52
C MET A 118 -4.32 -11.80 -15.18
N ILE A 119 -4.68 -13.06 -15.43
CA ILE A 119 -3.82 -14.03 -16.13
C ILE A 119 -3.43 -13.49 -17.49
N ALA A 120 -4.39 -13.03 -18.30
CA ALA A 120 -4.13 -12.48 -19.63
C ALA A 120 -3.17 -11.28 -19.58
N PHE A 121 -3.35 -10.38 -18.60
CA PHE A 121 -2.44 -9.26 -18.40
C PHE A 121 -1.04 -9.72 -18.01
N TYR A 122 -0.90 -10.57 -16.99
CA TYR A 122 0.41 -11.02 -16.51
C TYR A 122 1.13 -11.95 -17.49
N GLN A 123 0.44 -12.59 -18.43
CA GLN A 123 1.07 -13.31 -19.55
C GLN A 123 1.60 -12.38 -20.65
N SER A 124 1.07 -11.17 -20.76
CA SER A 124 1.52 -10.22 -21.77
C SER A 124 2.98 -9.78 -21.54
N PRO A 125 3.72 -9.37 -22.59
CA PRO A 125 5.06 -8.81 -22.44
C PRO A 125 5.12 -7.61 -21.47
N ALA A 126 4.06 -6.79 -21.45
CA ALA A 126 3.95 -5.66 -20.55
C ALA A 126 3.75 -6.11 -19.10
N GLY A 127 2.85 -7.06 -18.84
CA GLY A 127 2.60 -7.60 -17.49
C GLY A 127 3.81 -8.33 -16.91
N GLN A 128 4.51 -9.13 -17.72
CA GLN A 128 5.78 -9.75 -17.35
C GLN A 128 6.87 -8.72 -17.06
N SER A 129 6.98 -7.65 -17.86
CA SER A 129 7.91 -6.57 -17.56
C SER A 129 7.52 -5.81 -16.30
N PHE A 130 6.22 -5.66 -16.02
CA PHE A 130 5.72 -4.93 -14.87
C PHE A 130 6.06 -5.68 -13.58
N ILE A 131 5.72 -6.97 -13.46
CA ILE A 131 5.97 -7.75 -12.24
C ILE A 131 7.47 -7.79 -11.90
N LYS A 132 8.34 -7.97 -12.90
CA LYS A 132 9.81 -7.96 -12.72
C LYS A 132 10.37 -6.61 -12.27
N LYS A 133 9.76 -5.50 -12.68
CA LYS A 133 10.21 -4.14 -12.35
C LYS A 133 9.54 -3.58 -11.10
N MET A 134 8.47 -4.19 -10.63
CA MET A 134 7.70 -3.74 -9.46
C MET A 134 8.57 -3.58 -8.20
N PRO A 135 9.47 -4.53 -7.85
CA PRO A 135 10.40 -4.37 -6.73
C PRO A 135 11.33 -3.16 -6.90
N GLN A 136 11.83 -2.91 -8.11
CA GLN A 136 12.69 -1.77 -8.41
C GLN A 136 11.92 -0.45 -8.28
N ILE A 137 10.70 -0.38 -8.80
CA ILE A 137 9.83 0.80 -8.69
C ILE A 137 9.57 1.13 -7.22
N MET A 138 9.21 0.12 -6.42
CA MET A 138 8.99 0.28 -4.98
C MET A 138 10.26 0.76 -4.26
N ASN A 139 11.42 0.16 -4.56
CA ASN A 139 12.70 0.57 -3.99
C ASN A 139 13.06 2.03 -4.32
N GLN A 140 12.94 2.41 -5.60
CA GLN A 140 13.20 3.77 -6.05
C GLN A 140 12.23 4.77 -5.42
N THR A 141 10.98 4.39 -5.23
CA THR A 141 9.97 5.21 -4.54
C THR A 141 10.37 5.46 -3.09
N MET A 142 10.80 4.41 -2.36
CA MET A 142 11.28 4.57 -0.97
C MET A 142 12.52 5.47 -0.89
N VAL A 143 13.48 5.32 -1.82
CA VAL A 143 14.67 6.18 -1.88
C VAL A 143 14.29 7.64 -2.14
N MET A 144 13.34 7.89 -3.05
CA MET A 144 12.84 9.24 -3.32
C MET A 144 12.17 9.86 -2.08
N MET A 145 11.35 9.08 -1.37
CA MET A 145 10.72 9.52 -0.12
C MET A 145 11.77 9.90 0.94
N GLN A 146 12.79 9.08 1.14
CA GLN A 146 13.88 9.39 2.09
C GLN A 146 14.62 10.70 1.74
N LYS A 147 14.89 10.92 0.44
CA LYS A 147 15.51 12.17 -0.04
C LYS A 147 14.63 13.39 0.21
N THR A 148 13.31 13.22 0.19
CA THR A 148 12.33 14.30 0.42
C THR A 148 12.13 14.60 1.90
N SER A 149 12.26 13.59 2.78
CA SER A 149 12.09 13.75 4.24
C SER A 149 13.15 14.66 4.88
N VAL A 150 14.41 14.61 4.43
CA VAL A 150 15.49 15.44 5.00
C VAL A 150 15.23 16.95 4.85
N PRO A 151 14.97 17.50 3.66
CA PRO A 151 14.67 18.94 3.52
C PRO A 151 13.34 19.31 4.19
N LEU A 152 12.37 18.41 4.26
CA LEU A 152 11.14 18.63 5.02
C LEU A 152 11.43 18.87 6.50
N MET A 153 12.23 18.00 7.14
CA MET A 153 12.59 18.15 8.55
C MET A 153 13.32 19.46 8.84
N LYS A 154 14.23 19.88 7.95
CA LYS A 154 14.92 21.18 8.07
C LYS A 154 13.96 22.37 8.01
N LYS A 155 12.95 22.32 7.14
CA LYS A 155 11.92 23.37 7.05
C LYS A 155 11.04 23.42 8.30
N ILE A 156 10.70 22.25 8.84
CA ILE A 156 9.94 22.16 10.11
C ILE A 156 10.76 22.75 11.27
N GLU A 157 12.05 22.44 11.34
CA GLU A 157 12.96 23.01 12.35
C GLU A 157 13.05 24.54 12.23
N ALA A 158 13.21 25.07 11.00
CA ALA A 158 13.23 26.51 10.77
C ALA A 158 11.94 27.20 11.21
N ALA A 159 10.77 26.63 10.86
CA ALA A 159 9.47 27.16 11.29
C ALA A 159 9.30 27.13 12.82
N GLY A 160 9.82 26.09 13.49
CA GLY A 160 9.83 26.02 14.95
C GLY A 160 10.68 27.11 15.60
N ASN A 161 11.85 27.40 15.02
CA ASN A 161 12.73 28.48 15.48
C ASN A 161 12.09 29.86 15.28
N GLU A 162 11.46 30.09 14.13
CA GLU A 162 10.71 31.34 13.85
C GLU A 162 9.57 31.54 14.85
N PHE A 163 8.77 30.50 15.09
CA PHE A 163 7.70 30.54 16.09
C PHE A 163 8.22 30.87 17.49
N GLN A 164 9.34 30.27 17.92
CA GLN A 164 9.94 30.55 19.22
C GLN A 164 10.41 32.01 19.34
N GLN A 165 11.00 32.57 18.28
CA GLN A 165 11.41 33.97 18.24
C GLN A 165 10.21 34.91 18.33
N ASP A 166 9.12 34.63 17.60
CA ASP A 166 7.90 35.41 17.67
C ASP A 166 7.28 35.38 19.07
N MET A 167 7.25 34.22 19.72
CA MET A 167 6.78 34.09 21.10
C MET A 167 7.63 34.88 22.09
N GLN A 168 8.96 34.90 21.93
CA GLN A 168 9.85 35.73 22.76
C GLN A 168 9.61 37.22 22.54
N ARG A 169 9.38 37.65 21.29
CA ARG A 169 9.07 39.04 20.96
C ARG A 169 7.72 39.48 21.54
N LEU A 170 6.72 38.61 21.52
CA LEU A 170 5.39 38.87 22.10
C LEU A 170 5.41 38.83 23.64
N ALA A 171 6.32 38.06 24.24
CA ALA A 171 6.49 37.99 25.69
C ALA A 171 7.41 39.10 26.26
N ALA A 172 8.15 39.82 25.40
CA ALA A 172 8.92 40.97 25.83
C ALA A 172 7.96 42.07 26.33
N PRO A 173 8.21 42.69 27.51
CA PRO A 173 7.32 43.69 28.06
C PRO A 173 7.19 44.85 27.07
N VAL A 174 5.95 45.21 26.74
CA VAL A 174 5.64 46.44 26.01
C VAL A 174 6.19 47.58 26.85
N SER A 175 7.31 48.17 26.42
CA SER A 175 7.85 49.37 27.05
C SER A 175 6.75 50.43 27.11
N PRO A 176 6.44 51.01 28.27
CA PRO A 176 5.35 51.99 28.42
C PRO A 176 5.83 53.34 27.89
N ALA A 177 5.93 53.46 26.56
CA ALA A 177 6.29 54.71 25.91
C ALA A 177 5.54 54.89 24.58
N ALA A 178 4.23 54.61 24.58
CA ALA A 178 3.30 55.09 23.55
C ALA A 178 1.83 54.96 24.00
N ALA A 179 1.53 55.39 25.23
CA ALA A 179 0.15 55.67 25.63
C ALA A 179 -0.18 57.14 25.30
N ALA A 180 -0.48 57.42 24.03
CA ALA A 180 -1.26 58.56 23.51
C ALA A 180 -1.31 58.36 21.98
N ALA A 181 -2.42 58.26 21.25
CA ALA A 181 -3.83 58.54 21.51
C ALA A 181 -4.68 57.74 20.46
N PRO A 182 -5.99 58.00 20.24
CA PRO A 182 -7.03 56.98 20.23
C PRO A 182 -7.47 56.43 18.86
N ALA A 183 -8.32 55.41 18.97
CA ALA A 183 -8.93 54.56 17.94
C ALA A 183 -9.63 55.27 16.77
N THR A 184 -9.50 54.65 15.59
CA THR A 184 -10.49 54.42 14.52
C THR A 184 -9.73 53.57 13.47
N ALA A 185 -10.22 52.54 12.79
CA ALA A 185 -11.53 51.97 12.60
C ALA A 185 -11.37 50.54 12.03
N THR A 186 -12.45 49.76 12.16
CA THR A 186 -12.94 48.73 11.20
C THR A 186 -12.05 47.55 10.80
N ALA A 187 -12.42 46.39 11.35
CA ALA A 187 -12.21 45.08 10.74
C ALA A 187 -13.00 44.91 9.43
N PRO A 188 -12.52 44.04 8.53
CA PRO A 188 -13.42 43.12 7.87
C PRO A 188 -12.98 41.66 8.05
N ALA A 189 -14.01 40.81 7.93
CA ALA A 189 -14.04 39.40 8.22
C ALA A 189 -13.05 38.54 7.41
N ALA A 190 -12.67 37.42 8.03
CA ALA A 190 -11.99 36.30 7.40
C ALA A 190 -12.82 35.68 6.27
N PRO A 191 -12.17 35.04 5.27
CA PRO A 191 -12.72 33.87 4.63
C PRO A 191 -12.03 32.59 5.12
N ALA A 192 -12.89 31.60 5.31
CA ALA A 192 -12.63 30.29 5.85
C ALA A 192 -11.56 29.48 5.10
N ALA A 193 -10.87 28.63 5.86
CA ALA A 193 -10.07 27.54 5.31
C ALA A 193 -10.95 26.59 4.46
N PRO A 194 -10.48 26.13 3.29
CA PRO A 194 -11.19 25.13 2.52
C PRO A 194 -11.18 23.78 3.25
N ALA A 195 -12.37 23.21 3.42
CA ALA A 195 -12.59 21.85 3.89
C ALA A 195 -11.88 20.84 2.96
N ALA A 196 -11.12 19.92 3.55
CA ALA A 196 -10.63 18.75 2.84
C ALA A 196 -11.82 17.89 2.35
N PRO A 197 -11.79 17.36 1.11
CA PRO A 197 -12.86 16.51 0.61
C PRO A 197 -12.88 15.18 1.36
N ALA A 198 -14.05 14.83 1.87
CA ALA A 198 -14.35 13.52 2.44
C ALA A 198 -14.16 12.43 1.38
N ALA A 199 -13.45 11.36 1.76
CA ALA A 199 -13.37 10.14 0.98
C ALA A 199 -14.77 9.51 0.85
N PRO A 200 -15.18 9.04 -0.33
CA PRO A 200 -16.47 8.37 -0.49
C PRO A 200 -16.44 7.00 0.20
N ALA A 201 -17.48 6.74 0.99
CA ALA A 201 -17.77 5.47 1.60
C ALA A 201 -17.95 4.39 0.51
N ALA A 202 -17.27 3.26 0.70
CA ALA A 202 -17.51 2.05 -0.08
C ALA A 202 -18.94 1.54 0.19
N GLN A 203 -19.67 1.26 -0.89
CA GLN A 203 -20.82 0.35 -0.88
C GLN A 203 -20.35 -1.02 -1.35
#